data_AF-A0A970SLW3-F1
#
_entry.id   AF-A0A970SLW3-F1
#
_cell.length_a   1.000
_cell.length_b   1.000
_cell.length_c   1.000
_cell.angle_alpha   90.00
_cell.angle_beta   90.00
_cell.angle_gamma   90.00
#
_symmetry.space_group_name_H-M   'P 1'
#
loop_
_entity.id
_entity.type
_entity.pdbx_description
1 polymer ?
#
loop_
_entity_poly.entity_id
_entity_poly.type
_entity_poly.pdbx_seq_one_letter_code
_entity_poly.pdbx_strand_id
1 'polypeptide(L)'
;KTLKEKYGIGIAMFNNMKPFFLSSQLSMLEIKSDMADALDLYLLKIARKKDKKCYGIEKFSDQIAAVDRITIKEQIKMLMDAVKDTTDESSSKTEELIGAYLKMDLEEMVKLTQDTAMPAEFEKAFLIDRNVKMVKSIGKKMRKSPIFVAIGAAHLGGENGVLNLMRKRGYKIRAVEMNFDKIKN
;
A
#
# COMPACT_ATOMS: atom_id res chain seq x y z
N LYS A 1 4.06 7.95 26.54
CA LYS A 1 2.91 8.55 27.25
C LYS A 1 1.71 8.66 26.29
N THR A 2 1.82 9.45 25.22
CA THR A 2 0.73 9.65 24.23
C THR A 2 0.18 8.39 23.58
N LEU A 3 1.02 7.42 23.16
CA LEU A 3 0.53 6.15 22.58
C LEU A 3 -0.32 5.33 23.55
N LYS A 4 0.07 5.32 24.83
CA LYS A 4 -0.66 4.61 25.89
C LYS A 4 -1.99 5.30 26.19
N GLU A 5 -2.02 6.63 26.13
CA GLU A 5 -3.23 7.43 26.34
C GLU A 5 -4.22 7.30 25.17
N LYS A 6 -3.75 7.30 23.91
CA LYS A 6 -4.60 7.25 22.71
C LYS A 6 -5.03 5.82 22.32
N TYR A 7 -4.13 4.85 22.38
CA TYR A 7 -4.39 3.48 21.86
C TYR A 7 -4.37 2.39 22.95
N GLY A 8 -4.02 2.72 24.20
CA GLY A 8 -3.86 1.72 25.26
C GLY A 8 -2.62 0.81 25.11
N ILE A 9 -1.75 1.09 24.14
CA ILE A 9 -0.59 0.25 23.81
C ILE A 9 0.70 0.86 24.37
N GLY A 10 1.52 0.04 25.02
CA GLY A 10 2.85 0.42 25.49
C GLY A 10 3.89 0.43 24.37
N ILE A 11 4.70 1.50 24.27
CA ILE A 11 5.73 1.65 23.23
C ILE A 11 6.78 0.53 23.22
N ALA A 12 6.98 -0.14 24.36
CA ALA A 12 7.92 -1.25 24.50
C ALA A 12 7.63 -2.43 23.56
N MET A 13 6.37 -2.61 23.12
CA MET A 13 6.00 -3.64 22.14
C MET A 13 6.60 -3.39 20.74
N PHE A 14 7.09 -2.18 20.48
CA PHE A 14 7.58 -1.74 19.17
C PHE A 14 9.07 -1.36 19.16
N ASN A 15 9.83 -1.70 20.20
CA ASN A 15 11.23 -1.28 20.35
C ASN A 15 12.16 -1.64 19.16
N ASN A 16 11.81 -2.67 18.40
CA ASN A 16 12.58 -3.13 17.23
C ASN A 16 11.99 -2.66 15.89
N MET A 17 10.96 -1.80 15.91
CA MET A 17 10.28 -1.30 14.73
C MET A 17 10.73 0.13 14.42
N LYS A 18 11.00 0.42 13.13
CA LYS A 18 11.28 1.81 12.72
C LYS A 18 10.03 2.68 12.93
N PRO A 19 10.17 3.95 13.34
CA PRO A 19 9.02 4.81 13.66
C PRO A 19 7.99 4.92 12.53
N PHE A 20 8.42 4.90 11.27
CA PHE A 20 7.52 4.91 10.11
C PHE A 20 6.58 3.68 10.06
N PHE A 21 7.07 2.49 10.38
CA PHE A 21 6.22 1.29 10.38
C PHE A 21 5.26 1.31 11.57
N LEU A 22 5.68 1.90 12.69
CA LEU A 22 4.78 2.13 13.82
C LEU A 22 3.67 3.12 13.46
N SER A 23 3.98 4.23 12.80
CA SER A 23 2.95 5.19 12.38
C SER A 23 1.95 4.53 11.41
N SER A 24 2.44 3.77 10.43
CA SER A 24 1.57 3.01 9.52
C SER A 24 0.68 2.01 10.27
N GLN A 25 1.19 1.33 11.29
CA GLN A 25 0.41 0.39 12.09
C GLN A 25 -0.67 1.09 12.93
N LEU A 26 -0.36 2.24 13.50
CA LEU A 26 -1.34 3.04 14.25
C LEU A 26 -2.46 3.55 13.34
N SER A 27 -2.13 4.03 12.14
CA SER A 27 -3.13 4.44 11.15
C SER A 27 -4.05 3.28 10.77
N MET A 28 -3.54 2.05 10.67
CA MET A 28 -4.39 0.87 10.41
C MET A 28 -5.37 0.56 11.55
N LEU A 29 -5.04 0.88 12.80
CA LEU A 29 -5.95 0.70 13.93
C LEU A 29 -7.11 1.71 13.93
N GLU A 30 -6.94 2.85 13.25
CA GLU A 30 -7.96 3.89 13.12
C GLU A 30 -8.94 3.59 11.97
N ILE A 31 -8.55 2.73 11.02
CA ILE A 31 -9.43 2.30 9.93
C ILE A 31 -10.52 1.36 10.49
N LYS A 32 -11.78 1.78 10.41
CA LYS A 32 -12.92 0.90 10.64
C LYS A 32 -12.98 -0.13 9.52
N SER A 33 -12.63 -1.38 9.83
CA SER A 33 -12.63 -2.48 8.87
C SER A 33 -13.46 -3.64 9.39
N ASP A 34 -14.27 -4.19 8.50
CA ASP A 34 -15.10 -5.38 8.74
C ASP A 34 -14.26 -6.67 8.64
N MET A 35 -13.03 -6.56 8.15
CA MET A 35 -12.10 -7.66 7.90
C MET A 35 -10.73 -7.39 8.55
N ALA A 36 -10.16 -8.42 9.16
CA ALA A 36 -8.85 -8.32 9.82
C ALA A 36 -7.67 -8.27 8.84
N ASP A 37 -7.82 -8.77 7.61
CA ASP A 37 -6.76 -8.83 6.62
C ASP A 37 -6.95 -7.77 5.53
N ALA A 38 -5.85 -7.17 5.08
CA ALA A 38 -5.81 -6.48 3.80
C ALA A 38 -6.13 -7.45 2.64
N LEU A 39 -6.67 -6.93 1.54
CA LEU A 39 -7.16 -7.73 0.41
C LEU A 39 -6.08 -8.65 -0.19
N ASP A 40 -4.84 -8.18 -0.31
CA ASP A 40 -3.73 -8.96 -0.85
C ASP A 40 -3.36 -10.14 0.05
N LEU A 41 -3.34 -9.96 1.36
CA LEU A 41 -3.15 -11.02 2.35
C LEU A 41 -4.31 -12.02 2.33
N TYR A 42 -5.54 -11.53 2.24
CA TYR A 42 -6.72 -12.37 2.10
C TYR A 42 -6.64 -13.26 0.84
N LEU A 43 -6.31 -12.67 -0.32
CA LEU A 43 -6.11 -13.40 -1.57
C LEU A 43 -4.93 -14.38 -1.49
N LEU A 44 -3.85 -14.03 -0.79
CA LEU A 44 -2.73 -14.93 -0.54
C LEU A 44 -3.14 -16.15 0.30
N LYS A 45 -3.95 -15.96 1.35
CA LYS A 45 -4.52 -17.05 2.15
C LYS A 45 -5.37 -17.99 1.29
N ILE A 46 -6.24 -17.44 0.43
CA ILE A 46 -7.02 -18.24 -0.53
C ILE A 46 -6.11 -19.01 -1.48
N ALA A 47 -5.09 -18.36 -2.05
CA ALA A 47 -4.17 -18.99 -2.99
C ALA A 47 -3.43 -20.18 -2.35
N ARG A 48 -2.96 -20.02 -1.11
CA ARG A 48 -2.33 -21.09 -0.33
C ARG A 48 -3.29 -22.23 -0.03
N LYS A 49 -4.53 -21.94 0.39
CA LYS A 49 -5.57 -22.96 0.64
C LYS A 49 -5.93 -23.76 -0.62
N LYS A 50 -5.74 -23.17 -1.81
CA LYS A 50 -5.94 -23.80 -3.11
C LYS A 50 -4.65 -24.39 -3.72
N ASP A 51 -3.61 -24.59 -2.92
CA ASP A 51 -2.30 -25.13 -3.31
C ASP A 51 -1.67 -24.43 -4.52
N LYS A 52 -1.92 -23.12 -4.67
CA LYS A 52 -1.32 -22.33 -5.75
C LYS A 52 0.12 -21.97 -5.39
N LYS A 53 1.01 -22.04 -6.39
CA LYS A 53 2.39 -21.55 -6.26
C LYS A 53 2.36 -20.03 -6.02
N CYS A 54 2.78 -19.61 -4.83
CA CYS A 54 2.82 -18.21 -4.42
C CYS A 54 4.25 -17.67 -4.53
N TYR A 55 4.39 -16.43 -5.03
CA TYR A 55 5.70 -15.78 -5.17
C TYR A 55 5.63 -14.34 -4.67
N GLY A 56 6.71 -13.88 -4.04
CA GLY A 56 6.92 -12.44 -3.82
C GLY A 56 7.19 -11.71 -5.13
N ILE A 57 6.55 -10.55 -5.31
CA ILE A 57 6.82 -9.63 -6.41
C ILE A 57 7.98 -8.69 -6.06
N GLU A 58 8.14 -8.34 -4.79
CA GLU A 58 9.26 -7.59 -4.21
C GLU A 58 9.74 -8.25 -2.91
N LYS A 59 10.85 -7.77 -2.34
CA LYS A 59 11.33 -8.19 -1.02
C LYS A 59 10.90 -7.19 0.04
N PHE A 60 10.65 -7.66 1.26
CA PHE A 60 10.41 -6.77 2.39
C PHE A 60 11.58 -5.80 2.65
N SER A 61 12.82 -6.24 2.40
CA SER A 61 14.01 -5.38 2.47
C SER A 61 13.97 -4.19 1.51
N ASP A 62 13.25 -4.28 0.39
CA ASP A 62 13.09 -3.16 -0.56
C ASP A 62 12.25 -2.04 0.07
N GLN A 63 11.25 -2.37 0.89
CA GLN A 63 10.45 -1.40 1.62
C GLN A 63 11.25 -0.74 2.74
N ILE A 64 12.02 -1.53 3.50
CA ILE A 64 12.92 -0.99 4.54
C ILE A 64 13.92 -0.02 3.92
N ALA A 65 14.54 -0.40 2.80
CA ALA A 65 15.52 0.45 2.12
C ALA A 65 14.92 1.75 1.56
N ALA A 66 13.62 1.77 1.24
CA ALA A 66 12.91 2.99 0.85
C ALA A 66 12.65 3.89 2.07
N VAL A 67 12.25 3.32 3.21
CA VAL A 67 12.08 4.04 4.48
C VAL A 67 13.40 4.63 4.97
N ASP A 68 14.52 3.95 4.73
CA ASP A 68 15.85 4.43 5.08
C ASP A 68 16.34 5.61 4.22
N ARG A 69 15.54 6.09 3.26
CA ARG A 69 15.79 7.35 2.54
C ARG A 69 15.41 8.59 3.33
N ILE A 70 14.63 8.43 4.40
CA ILE A 70 14.33 9.50 5.35
C ILE A 70 15.00 9.21 6.68
N THR A 71 15.47 10.27 7.34
CA THR A 71 16.14 10.18 8.63
C THR A 71 15.21 9.66 9.72
N ILE A 72 15.78 9.05 10.76
CA ILE A 72 14.99 8.65 11.95
C ILE A 72 14.25 9.85 12.56
N LYS A 73 14.84 11.05 12.51
CA LYS A 73 14.19 12.28 13.01
C LYS A 73 12.92 12.60 12.22
N GLU A 74 12.96 12.50 10.88
CA GLU A 74 11.78 12.68 10.04
C GLU A 74 10.74 11.58 10.30
N GLN A 75 11.16 10.33 10.43
CA GLN A 75 10.23 9.22 10.76
C GLN A 75 9.55 9.44 12.13
N ILE A 76 10.27 9.93 13.13
CA ILE A 76 9.70 10.30 14.43
C ILE A 76 8.72 11.47 14.28
N LYS A 77 9.07 12.48 13.47
CA LYS A 77 8.17 13.60 13.19
C LYS A 77 6.86 13.11 12.57
N MET A 78 6.93 12.27 11.54
CA MET A 78 5.75 11.66 10.91
C MET A 78 4.89 10.87 11.92
N LEU A 79 5.53 10.08 12.78
CA LEU A 79 4.83 9.35 13.84
C LEU A 79 4.14 10.31 14.83
N MET A 80 4.83 11.37 15.26
CA MET A 80 4.28 12.33 16.19
C MET A 80 3.14 13.14 15.56
N ASP A 81 3.27 13.50 14.29
CA ASP A 81 2.23 14.19 13.53
C ASP A 81 0.99 13.29 13.40
N ALA A 82 1.15 12.01 13.02
CA ALA A 82 0.05 11.03 12.95
C ALA A 82 -0.64 10.79 14.31
N VAL A 83 0.11 10.73 15.41
CA VAL A 83 -0.47 10.52 16.75
C VAL A 83 -1.20 11.77 17.26
N LYS A 84 -0.64 12.95 16.98
CA LYS A 84 -1.20 14.25 17.41
C LYS A 84 -2.35 14.73 16.55
N ASP A 85 -2.49 14.18 15.34
CA ASP A 85 -3.67 14.44 14.54
C ASP A 85 -4.89 13.87 15.27
N THR A 86 -5.69 14.78 15.80
CA THR A 86 -6.97 14.53 16.46
C THR A 86 -8.12 15.11 15.64
N THR A 87 -7.86 15.50 14.39
CA THR A 87 -8.86 16.12 13.54
C THR A 87 -9.62 15.05 12.76
N ASP A 88 -10.90 15.29 12.48
CA ASP A 88 -11.70 14.42 11.61
C ASP A 88 -11.21 14.45 10.14
N GLU A 89 -10.29 15.36 9.79
CA GLU A 89 -9.77 15.53 8.42
C GLU A 89 -9.02 14.29 7.92
N SER A 90 -8.22 13.64 8.78
CA SER A 90 -7.53 12.39 8.44
C SER A 90 -8.50 11.22 8.20
N SER A 91 -9.61 11.22 8.97
CA SER A 91 -10.70 10.27 8.76
C SER A 91 -11.42 10.54 7.43
N SER A 92 -11.70 11.81 7.10
CA SER A 92 -12.32 12.23 5.83
C SER A 92 -11.49 11.82 4.61
N LYS A 93 -10.17 12.07 4.62
CA LYS A 93 -9.28 11.68 3.51
C LYS A 93 -9.21 10.16 3.33
N THR A 94 -9.24 9.41 4.44
CA THR A 94 -9.28 7.95 4.42
C THR A 94 -10.59 7.45 3.79
N GLU A 95 -11.73 8.04 4.17
CA GLU A 95 -13.04 7.73 3.59
C GLU A 95 -13.12 8.05 2.10
N GLU A 96 -12.58 9.20 1.67
CA GLU A 96 -12.46 9.57 0.27
C GLU A 96 -11.63 8.55 -0.52
N LEU A 97 -10.47 8.14 0.02
CA LEU A 97 -9.60 7.13 -0.60
C LEU A 97 -10.29 5.76 -0.71
N ILE A 98 -11.02 5.34 0.33
CA ILE A 98 -11.85 4.12 0.29
C ILE A 98 -12.94 4.25 -0.78
N GLY A 99 -13.61 5.40 -0.86
CA GLY A 99 -14.63 5.68 -1.86
C GLY A 99 -14.08 5.59 -3.29
N ALA A 100 -12.92 6.19 -3.56
CA ALA A 100 -12.23 6.10 -4.84
C ALA A 100 -11.82 4.64 -5.15
N TYR A 101 -11.30 3.92 -4.16
CA TYR A 101 -10.93 2.51 -4.29
C TYR A 101 -12.13 1.62 -4.69
N LEU A 102 -13.27 1.78 -4.00
CA LEU A 102 -14.49 1.00 -4.27
C LEU A 102 -15.11 1.33 -5.63
N LYS A 103 -14.97 2.57 -6.10
CA LYS A 103 -15.39 2.99 -7.45
C LYS A 103 -14.40 2.59 -8.54
N MET A 104 -13.26 1.97 -8.19
CA MET A 104 -12.16 1.65 -9.09
C MET A 104 -11.56 2.88 -9.79
N ASP A 105 -11.66 4.05 -9.17
CA ASP A 105 -11.15 5.32 -9.71
C ASP A 105 -9.66 5.48 -9.41
N LEU A 106 -8.83 4.92 -10.29
CA LEU A 106 -7.38 5.00 -10.15
C LEU A 106 -6.83 6.42 -10.28
N GLU A 107 -7.51 7.31 -11.02
CA GLU A 107 -7.04 8.69 -11.19
C GLU A 107 -7.25 9.49 -9.91
N GLU A 108 -8.43 9.35 -9.30
CA GLU A 108 -8.72 10.00 -8.04
C GLU A 108 -7.85 9.46 -6.91
N MET A 109 -7.61 8.14 -6.85
CA MET A 109 -6.67 7.58 -5.87
C MET A 109 -5.26 8.14 -6.03
N VAL A 110 -4.78 8.36 -7.26
CA VAL A 110 -3.46 8.98 -7.47
C VAL A 110 -3.44 10.40 -6.93
N LYS A 111 -4.48 11.20 -7.17
CA LYS A 111 -4.55 12.58 -6.63
C LYS A 111 -4.61 12.60 -5.11
N LEU A 112 -5.44 11.75 -4.50
CA LEU A 112 -5.61 11.66 -3.04
C LEU A 112 -4.35 11.15 -2.34
N THR A 113 -3.51 10.37 -3.03
CA THR A 113 -2.24 9.83 -2.48
C THR A 113 -1.01 10.64 -2.84
N GLN A 114 -1.15 11.70 -3.66
CA GLN A 114 -0.09 12.65 -3.92
C GLN A 114 0.09 13.57 -2.71
N ASP A 115 0.93 13.13 -1.78
CA ASP A 115 1.33 13.94 -0.64
C ASP A 115 2.53 14.82 -1.00
N THR A 116 2.26 16.08 -1.30
CA THR A 116 3.31 17.08 -1.59
C THR A 116 4.14 17.47 -0.37
N ALA A 117 3.72 17.07 0.84
CA ALA A 117 4.49 17.29 2.07
C ALA A 117 5.60 16.25 2.26
N MET A 118 5.56 15.13 1.54
CA MET A 118 6.59 14.10 1.61
C MET A 118 7.80 14.45 0.75
N PRO A 119 9.04 14.16 1.21
CA PRO A 119 10.23 14.39 0.40
C PRO A 119 10.16 13.63 -0.92
N ALA A 120 10.42 14.31 -2.05
CA ALA A 120 10.37 13.69 -3.38
C ALA A 120 11.28 12.46 -3.51
N GLU A 121 12.43 12.45 -2.81
CA GLU A 121 13.33 11.28 -2.76
C GLU A 121 12.70 10.08 -2.06
N PHE A 122 11.89 10.31 -1.04
CA PHE A 122 11.13 9.28 -0.36
C PHE A 122 10.05 8.72 -1.28
N GLU A 123 9.23 9.58 -1.91
CA GLU A 123 8.20 9.15 -2.85
C GLU A 123 8.80 8.31 -3.98
N LYS A 124 9.92 8.78 -4.55
CA LYS A 124 10.64 8.05 -5.59
C LYS A 124 11.08 6.66 -5.10
N ALA A 125 11.64 6.56 -3.90
CA ALA A 125 12.10 5.27 -3.38
C ALA A 125 10.94 4.34 -2.99
N PHE A 126 9.88 4.90 -2.39
CA PHE A 126 8.77 4.16 -1.80
C PHE A 126 7.72 3.71 -2.81
N LEU A 127 7.55 4.45 -3.91
CA LEU A 127 6.63 4.10 -4.99
C LEU A 127 7.36 3.81 -6.31
N ILE A 128 8.08 4.79 -6.87
CA ILE A 128 8.57 4.69 -8.26
C ILE A 128 9.58 3.55 -8.44
N ASP A 129 10.61 3.50 -7.61
CA ASP A 129 11.67 2.48 -7.71
C ASP A 129 11.11 1.07 -7.43
N ARG A 130 10.14 0.97 -6.52
CA ARG A 130 9.41 -0.27 -6.25
C ARG A 130 8.55 -0.69 -7.43
N ASN A 131 7.81 0.22 -8.07
CA ASN A 131 7.02 -0.06 -9.28
C ASN A 131 7.90 -0.62 -10.40
N VAL A 132 9.09 -0.03 -10.62
CA VAL A 132 10.05 -0.54 -11.62
C VAL A 132 10.50 -1.97 -11.30
N LYS A 133 10.81 -2.27 -10.03
CA LYS A 133 11.16 -3.62 -9.58
C LYS A 133 10.00 -4.61 -9.76
N MET A 134 8.79 -4.21 -9.35
CA MET A 134 7.58 -5.02 -9.50
C MET A 134 7.34 -5.38 -10.97
N VAL A 135 7.39 -4.41 -11.88
CA VAL A 135 7.21 -4.62 -13.31
C VAL A 135 8.24 -5.60 -13.89
N LYS A 136 9.51 -5.48 -13.50
CA LYS A 136 10.56 -6.43 -13.91
C LYS A 136 10.26 -7.85 -13.41
N SER A 137 9.83 -7.98 -12.15
CA SER A 137 9.47 -9.25 -11.52
C SER A 137 8.26 -9.90 -12.19
N ILE A 138 7.20 -9.12 -12.40
CA ILE A 138 5.96 -9.51 -13.10
C ILE A 138 6.29 -10.01 -14.50
N GLY A 139 7.02 -9.21 -15.29
CA GLY A 139 7.42 -9.56 -16.66
C GLY A 139 8.22 -10.87 -16.74
N LYS A 140 9.15 -11.09 -15.81
CA LYS A 140 9.91 -12.35 -15.74
C LYS A 140 9.03 -13.56 -15.42
N LYS A 141 8.04 -13.41 -14.53
CA LYS A 141 7.17 -14.51 -14.10
C LYS A 141 6.11 -14.85 -15.15
N MET A 142 5.49 -13.85 -15.78
CA MET A 142 4.44 -14.08 -16.77
C MET A 142 4.93 -14.79 -18.04
N ARG A 143 6.23 -14.71 -18.35
CA ARG A 143 6.84 -15.46 -19.46
C ARG A 143 6.80 -16.99 -19.26
N LYS A 144 6.63 -17.46 -18.03
CA LYS A 144 6.63 -18.89 -17.69
C LYS A 144 5.21 -19.47 -17.68
N SER A 145 4.24 -18.70 -17.21
CA SER A 145 2.83 -19.12 -17.12
C SER A 145 1.94 -17.89 -16.89
N PRO A 146 0.62 -18.00 -17.12
CA PRO A 146 -0.33 -17.03 -16.59
C PRO A 146 -0.15 -16.88 -15.08
N ILE A 147 -0.26 -15.65 -14.58
CA ILE A 147 -0.13 -15.32 -13.17
C ILE A 147 -1.26 -14.39 -12.74
N PHE A 148 -1.67 -14.52 -11.48
CA PHE A 148 -2.45 -13.52 -10.78
C PHE A 148 -1.50 -12.72 -9.88
N VAL A 149 -1.64 -11.39 -9.87
CA VAL A 149 -0.77 -10.48 -9.11
C VAL A 149 -1.66 -9.57 -8.27
N ALA A 150 -1.48 -9.62 -6.96
CA ALA A 150 -2.07 -8.69 -6.01
C ALA A 150 -0.98 -7.74 -5.50
N ILE A 151 -1.21 -6.43 -5.63
CA ILE A 151 -0.35 -5.35 -5.14
C ILE A 151 -1.24 -4.20 -4.66
N GLY A 152 -0.70 -3.33 -3.79
CA GLY A 152 -1.41 -2.15 -3.30
C GLY A 152 -1.84 -1.20 -4.42
N ALA A 153 -3.02 -0.61 -4.30
CA ALA A 153 -3.63 0.19 -5.37
C ALA A 153 -2.81 1.44 -5.74
N ALA A 154 -2.12 2.03 -4.76
CA ALA A 154 -1.20 3.15 -4.96
C ALA A 154 -0.08 2.86 -5.98
N HIS A 155 0.23 1.58 -6.24
CA HIS A 155 1.23 1.19 -7.22
C HIS A 155 0.70 1.15 -8.67
N LEU A 156 -0.61 1.23 -8.89
CA LEU A 156 -1.22 0.95 -10.19
C LEU A 156 -1.24 2.16 -11.14
N GLY A 157 -1.69 3.31 -10.62
CA GLY A 157 -1.97 4.52 -11.40
C GLY A 157 -0.77 5.45 -11.59
N GLY A 158 -0.98 6.51 -12.39
CA GLY A 158 0.01 7.55 -12.64
C GLY A 158 1.08 7.19 -13.68
N GLU A 159 1.95 8.15 -13.99
CA GLU A 159 2.97 7.98 -15.04
C GLU A 159 3.96 6.85 -14.72
N ASN A 160 4.31 6.71 -13.45
CA ASN A 160 5.22 5.70 -12.94
C ASN A 160 4.50 4.49 -12.33
N GLY A 161 3.18 4.39 -12.50
CA GLY A 161 2.38 3.25 -12.07
C GLY A 161 2.72 1.97 -12.84
N VAL A 162 2.53 0.83 -12.20
CA VAL A 162 2.76 -0.51 -12.78
C VAL A 162 2.01 -0.67 -14.09
N LEU A 163 0.77 -0.19 -14.21
CA LEU A 163 0.00 -0.31 -15.45
C LEU A 163 0.67 0.48 -16.59
N ASN A 164 1.05 1.73 -16.35
CA ASN A 164 1.69 2.53 -17.39
C ASN A 164 3.08 2.00 -17.76
N LEU A 165 3.88 1.60 -16.77
CA LEU A 165 5.19 1.00 -16.98
C LEU A 165 5.16 -0.34 -17.72
N MET A 166 4.08 -1.10 -17.59
CA MET A 166 3.83 -2.31 -18.39
C MET A 166 3.42 -1.93 -19.82
N ARG A 167 2.53 -0.94 -20.03
CA ARG A 167 2.21 -0.46 -21.39
C ARG A 167 3.45 0.04 -22.14
N LYS A 168 4.32 0.83 -21.48
CA LYS A 168 5.61 1.29 -22.02
C LYS A 168 6.54 0.12 -22.44
N ARG A 169 6.34 -1.08 -21.90
CA ARG A 169 7.07 -2.31 -22.27
C ARG A 169 6.39 -3.14 -23.37
N GLY A 170 5.33 -2.61 -24.00
CA GLY A 170 4.62 -3.26 -25.09
C GLY A 170 3.49 -4.20 -24.66
N TYR A 171 3.13 -4.23 -23.38
CA TYR A 171 2.00 -5.04 -22.91
C TYR A 171 0.66 -4.37 -23.23
N LYS A 172 -0.29 -5.14 -23.77
CA LYS A 172 -1.69 -4.74 -23.89
C LYS A 172 -2.37 -4.94 -22.54
N ILE A 173 -2.95 -3.89 -21.99
CA ILE A 173 -3.65 -3.91 -20.71
C ILE A 173 -5.11 -3.60 -20.95
N ARG A 174 -5.99 -4.44 -20.39
CA ARG A 174 -7.45 -4.28 -20.45
C ARG A 174 -7.99 -4.42 -19.04
N ALA A 175 -8.85 -3.48 -18.64
CA ALA A 175 -9.60 -3.60 -17.40
C ALA A 175 -10.58 -4.78 -17.49
N VAL A 176 -10.73 -5.51 -16.39
CA VAL A 176 -11.76 -6.55 -16.26
C VAL A 176 -12.83 -5.95 -15.36
N GLU A 177 -14.00 -5.68 -15.93
CA GLU A 177 -15.14 -5.18 -15.17
C GLU A 177 -15.63 -6.26 -14.22
N MET A 178 -15.67 -5.93 -12.93
CA MET A 178 -16.27 -6.78 -11.91
C MET A 178 -17.65 -6.24 -11.57
N ASN A 179 -18.68 -7.05 -11.81
CA ASN A 179 -20.03 -6.75 -11.36
C ASN A 179 -20.27 -7.45 -10.01
N PHE A 180 -20.21 -6.70 -8.92
CA PHE A 180 -20.36 -7.21 -7.56
C PHE A 180 -21.82 -7.47 -7.16
N ASP A 181 -22.81 -6.96 -7.90
CA ASP A 181 -24.24 -7.22 -7.64
C ASP A 181 -24.61 -8.68 -7.90
N LYS A 182 -23.85 -9.38 -8.76
CA LYS A 182 -24.09 -10.78 -9.12
C LYS A 182 -23.48 -11.81 -8.16
N ILE A 183 -22.77 -11.38 -7.12
CA ILE A 183 -22.09 -12.28 -6.15
C ILE A 183 -22.95 -12.52 -4.89
N LYS A 184 -24.17 -11.98 -4.84
CA LYS A 184 -25.19 -12.38 -3.85
C LYS A 184 -25.91 -13.65 -4.32
N ASN A 185 -25.22 -14.80 -4.27
CA ASN A 185 -25.83 -16.14 -4.33
C ASN A 185 -25.06 -17.06 -3.40
#